data_AF-A0A1G0F9K3-F1
#
_entry.id   AF-A0A1G0F9K3-F1
#
_cell.length_a   1.000
_cell.length_b   1.000
_cell.length_c   1.000
_cell.angle_alpha   90.00
_cell.angle_beta   90.00
_cell.angle_gamma   90.00
#
_symmetry.space_group_name_H-M   'P 1'
#
loop_
_entity.id
_entity.type
_entity.pdbx_description
1 polymer ?
#
loop_
_entity_poly.entity_id
_entity_poly.type
_entity_poly.pdbx_seq_one_letter_code
_entity_poly.pdbx_strand_id
1 'polypeptide(L)'
;MGTLTLRLPEQLDARLTMFAKLDDSSRSELVRTALERFLHDREREKLMAGMVESAKFLASNPDARTESMTISAEFAIADSETLDLAKDAHVMHETWWK
;
A
#
# COMPACT_ATOMS: atom_id res chain seq x y z
N MET A 1 21.57 -3.00 19.14
CA MET A 1 22.21 -2.08 18.18
C MET A 1 23.34 -2.83 17.50
N GLY A 2 23.24 -3.12 16.20
CA GLY A 2 24.31 -3.72 15.41
C GLY A 2 25.12 -2.64 14.69
N THR A 3 26.40 -2.90 14.45
CA THR A 3 27.27 -1.99 13.67
C THR A 3 27.38 -2.49 12.24
N LEU A 4 27.14 -1.59 11.28
CA LEU A 4 27.24 -1.87 9.85
C LEU A 4 28.33 -0.98 9.25
N THR A 5 29.40 -1.57 8.72
CA THR A 5 30.47 -0.85 8.03
C THR A 5 30.29 -1.00 6.53
N LEU A 6 30.14 0.14 5.84
CA LEU A 6 29.81 0.21 4.42
C LEU A 6 30.91 1.01 3.72
N ARG A 7 31.38 0.53 2.56
CA ARG A 7 32.19 1.36 1.66
C ARG A 7 31.29 1.98 0.62
N LEU A 8 31.21 3.31 0.63
CA LEU A 8 30.36 4.07 -0.30
C LEU A 8 31.23 4.66 -1.43
N PRO A 9 30.68 4.75 -2.65
CA PRO A 9 31.29 5.57 -3.70
C PRO A 9 31.42 7.03 -3.24
N GLU A 10 32.49 7.71 -3.65
CA GLU A 10 32.76 9.09 -3.22
C GLU A 10 31.60 10.05 -3.51
N GLN A 11 30.94 9.90 -4.67
CA GLN A 11 29.79 10.76 -5.00
C GLN A 11 28.63 10.57 -4.03
N LEU A 12 28.40 9.34 -3.54
CA LEU A 12 27.32 9.06 -2.61
C LEU A 12 27.66 9.55 -1.20
N ASP A 13 28.93 9.44 -0.79
CA ASP A 13 29.43 9.96 0.48
C ASP A 13 29.30 11.48 0.57
N ALA A 14 29.66 12.19 -0.51
CA ALA A 14 29.49 13.63 -0.63
C ALA A 14 28.02 14.05 -0.52
N ARG A 15 27.12 13.34 -1.22
CA ARG A 15 25.67 13.60 -1.14
C ARG A 15 25.12 13.36 0.26
N LEU A 16 25.48 12.26 0.92
CA LEU A 16 25.07 11.98 2.30
C LEU A 16 25.50 13.08 3.26
N THR A 17 26.73 13.57 3.10
CA THR A 17 27.26 14.66 3.93
C THR A 17 26.51 15.97 3.67
N MET A 18 26.11 16.24 2.43
CA MET A 18 25.30 17.41 2.08
C MET A 18 23.91 17.34 2.71
N PHE A 19 23.19 16.23 2.56
CA PHE A 19 21.86 16.07 3.13
C PHE A 19 21.87 16.08 4.66
N ALA A 20 22.87 15.44 5.28
CA ALA A 20 23.05 15.48 6.74
C ALA A 20 23.15 16.92 7.26
N LYS A 21 23.86 17.80 6.54
CA LYS A 21 23.99 19.22 6.88
C LYS A 21 22.69 20.01 6.66
N LEU A 22 21.92 19.67 5.63
CA LEU A 22 20.66 20.36 5.33
C LEU A 22 19.56 20.02 6.34
N ASP A 23 19.50 18.76 6.75
CA ASP A 23 18.45 18.24 7.64
C ASP A 23 18.84 18.29 9.13
N ASP A 24 19.97 18.95 9.46
CA ASP A 24 20.57 19.00 10.81
C ASP A 24 20.65 17.62 11.50
N SER A 25 20.97 16.58 10.72
CA SER A 25 20.93 15.18 11.14
C SER A 25 22.29 14.50 10.94
N SER A 26 22.51 13.37 11.63
CA SER A 26 23.75 12.63 11.44
C SER A 26 23.71 11.78 10.16
N ARG A 27 24.88 11.58 9.53
CA ARG A 27 25.01 10.67 8.38
C ARG A 27 24.48 9.26 8.69
N SER A 28 24.77 8.76 9.89
CA SER A 28 24.34 7.43 10.34
C SER A 28 22.83 7.34 10.51
N GLU A 29 22.18 8.43 10.90
CA GLU A 29 20.73 8.51 11.03
C GLU A 29 20.05 8.54 9.66
N LEU A 30 20.53 9.39 8.73
CA LEU A 30 20.04 9.39 7.35
C LEU A 30 20.17 8.02 6.68
N VAL A 31 21.32 7.35 6.86
CA VAL A 31 21.53 5.99 6.32
C VAL A 31 20.55 5.00 6.95
N ARG A 32 20.31 5.09 8.26
CA ARG A 32 19.36 4.20 8.95
C ARG A 32 17.95 4.41 8.43
N THR A 33 17.46 5.65 8.37
CA THR A 33 16.12 5.97 7.89
C THR A 33 15.94 5.56 6.42
N ALA A 34 16.94 5.79 5.58
CA ALA A 34 16.91 5.34 4.19
C ALA A 34 16.86 3.80 4.08
N LEU A 35 17.63 3.10 4.91
CA LEU A 35 17.65 1.64 4.93
C LEU A 35 16.33 1.04 5.42
N GLU A 36 15.76 1.59 6.50
CA GLU A 36 14.46 1.18 7.02
C GLU A 36 13.37 1.33 5.96
N ARG A 37 13.33 2.49 5.29
CA ARG A 37 12.37 2.73 4.21
C ARG A 37 12.57 1.79 3.04
N PHE A 38 13.81 1.58 2.61
CA PHE A 38 14.11 0.66 1.52
C PHE A 38 13.69 -0.78 1.83
N LEU A 39 13.94 -1.27 3.05
CA LEU A 39 13.54 -2.60 3.47
C LEU A 39 12.01 -2.73 3.53
N HIS A 40 11.33 -1.73 4.10
CA HIS A 40 9.88 -1.69 4.14
C HIS A 40 9.25 -1.74 2.73
N ASP A 41 9.77 -0.92 1.82
CA ASP A 41 9.28 -0.88 0.43
C ASP A 41 9.50 -2.22 -0.28
N ARG A 42 10.65 -2.87 -0.04
CA ARG A 42 10.96 -4.21 -0.60
C ARG A 42 10.09 -5.32 -0.04
N GLU A 43 9.79 -5.29 1.26
CA GLU A 43 8.89 -6.24 1.89
C GLU A 43 7.48 -6.09 1.33
N ARG A 44 7.00 -4.85 1.23
CA ARG A 44 5.69 -4.54 0.64
C ARG A 44 5.62 -4.97 -0.82
N GLU A 45 6.64 -4.71 -1.62
CA GLU A 45 6.71 -5.13 -3.02
C GLU A 45 6.60 -6.66 -3.15
N LYS A 46 7.35 -7.41 -2.35
CA LYS A 46 7.29 -8.87 -2.35
C LYS A 46 5.93 -9.40 -1.92
N LEU A 47 5.34 -8.82 -0.88
CA LEU A 47 4.01 -9.18 -0.41
C LEU A 47 2.97 -8.96 -1.52
N MET A 48 2.98 -7.79 -2.14
CA MET A 48 2.06 -7.44 -3.22
C MET A 48 2.25 -8.33 -4.44
N ALA A 49 3.50 -8.69 -4.79
CA ALA A 49 3.78 -9.63 -5.86
C ALA A 49 3.12 -11.00 -5.60
N GLY A 50 3.22 -11.53 -4.37
CA GLY A 50 2.56 -12.78 -3.98
C GLY A 50 1.03 -12.69 -3.98
N MET A 51 0.46 -11.54 -3.61
CA MET A 51 -0.99 -11.29 -3.70
C MET A 51 -1.45 -11.27 -5.17
N VAL A 52 -0.71 -10.61 -6.06
CA VAL A 52 -1.01 -10.56 -7.49
C VAL A 52 -0.96 -11.96 -8.11
N GLU A 53 0.04 -12.77 -7.74
CA GLU A 53 0.14 -14.16 -8.20
C GLU A 53 -1.06 -14.99 -7.73
N SER A 54 -1.45 -14.86 -6.46
CA SER A 54 -2.61 -15.54 -5.90
C SER A 54 -3.93 -15.10 -6.55
N ALA A 55 -4.10 -13.80 -6.81
CA ALA A 55 -5.25 -13.26 -7.53
C ALA A 55 -5.32 -13.78 -8.97
N LYS A 56 -4.18 -13.86 -9.67
CA LYS A 56 -4.10 -14.47 -11.00
C LYS A 56 -4.48 -15.94 -10.96
N PHE A 57 -4.01 -16.69 -9.96
CA PHE A 57 -4.39 -18.08 -9.77
C PHE A 57 -5.91 -18.22 -9.62
N LEU A 58 -6.54 -17.46 -8.71
CA LEU A 58 -7.99 -17.46 -8.50
C LEU A 58 -8.76 -17.10 -9.78
N ALA A 59 -8.28 -16.14 -10.58
CA ALA A 59 -8.92 -15.75 -11.83
C ALA A 59 -8.77 -16.79 -12.95
N SER A 60 -7.68 -17.57 -12.92
CA SER A 60 -7.35 -18.59 -13.92
C SER A 60 -7.86 -19.99 -13.58
N ASN A 61 -8.15 -20.27 -12.31
CA ASN A 61 -8.71 -21.53 -11.85
C ASN A 61 -10.25 -21.52 -12.01
N PRO A 62 -10.83 -22.41 -12.85
CA PRO A 62 -12.27 -22.42 -13.14
C PRO A 62 -13.14 -22.63 -11.89
N ASP A 63 -12.71 -23.47 -10.96
CA ASP A 63 -13.48 -23.82 -9.77
C ASP A 63 -13.50 -22.63 -8.79
N ALA A 64 -12.32 -22.04 -8.53
CA ALA A 64 -12.19 -20.87 -7.68
C ALA A 64 -12.90 -19.63 -8.27
N ARG A 65 -12.89 -19.49 -9.59
CA ARG A 65 -13.62 -18.41 -10.27
C ARG A 65 -15.14 -18.58 -10.14
N THR A 66 -15.64 -19.81 -10.25
CA THR A 66 -17.06 -20.10 -10.11
C THR A 66 -17.53 -19.82 -8.69
N GLU A 67 -16.79 -20.28 -7.68
CA GLU A 67 -17.07 -20.00 -6.27
C GLU A 67 -17.05 -18.49 -5.98
N SER A 68 -16.04 -17.76 -6.49
CA SER A 68 -15.95 -16.31 -6.33
C SER A 68 -17.10 -15.57 -7.01
N MET A 69 -17.61 -16.04 -8.15
CA MET A 69 -18.79 -15.46 -8.80
C MET A 69 -20.06 -15.72 -8.02
N THR A 70 -20.23 -16.91 -7.44
CA THR A 70 -21.38 -17.23 -6.58
C THR A 70 -21.42 -16.30 -5.36
N ILE A 71 -20.29 -16.14 -4.67
CA ILE A 71 -20.16 -15.19 -3.55
C ILE A 71 -20.49 -13.77 -4.03
N SER A 72 -19.90 -13.33 -5.14
CA SER A 72 -20.19 -11.99 -5.67
C SER A 72 -21.68 -11.78 -6.00
N ALA A 73 -22.37 -12.80 -6.49
CA ALA A 73 -23.80 -12.74 -6.79
C ALA A 73 -24.66 -12.68 -5.52
N GLU A 74 -24.29 -13.42 -4.47
CA GLU A 74 -24.96 -13.38 -3.17
C GLU A 74 -24.84 -12.00 -2.51
N PHE A 75 -23.67 -11.36 -2.60
CA PHE A 75 -23.42 -10.05 -2.00
C PHE A 75 -23.89 -8.86 -2.87
N ALA A 76 -24.10 -9.04 -4.17
CA ALA A 76 -24.60 -7.98 -5.06
C ALA A 76 -25.97 -7.42 -4.63
N ILE A 77 -26.82 -8.26 -4.03
CA ILE A 77 -28.14 -7.86 -3.54
C ILE A 77 -27.99 -6.95 -2.31
N ALA A 78 -27.17 -7.37 -1.33
CA ALA A 78 -26.94 -6.61 -0.10
C ALA A 78 -26.27 -5.24 -0.35
N ASP A 79 -25.32 -5.17 -1.29
CA ASP A 79 -24.67 -3.90 -1.65
C ASP A 79 -25.63 -2.93 -2.35
N SER A 80 -26.58 -3.44 -3.15
CA SER A 80 -27.57 -2.60 -3.84
C SER A 80 -28.56 -1.94 -2.88
N GLU A 81 -29.05 -2.68 -1.88
CA GLU A 81 -29.97 -2.15 -0.86
C GLU A 81 -29.29 -1.06 0.00
N THR A 82 -28.02 -1.27 0.34
CA THR A 82 -27.24 -0.31 1.13
C THR A 82 -26.96 0.98 0.35
N LEU A 83 -26.68 0.86 -0.95
CA LEU A 83 -26.44 2.01 -1.84
C LEU A 83 -27.71 2.84 -2.04
N ASP A 84 -28.87 2.21 -2.16
CA ASP A 84 -30.14 2.92 -2.33
C ASP A 84 -30.55 3.66 -1.05
N LEU A 85 -30.37 3.06 0.13
CA LEU A 85 -30.53 3.75 1.41
C LEU A 85 -29.61 4.97 1.56
N ALA A 86 -28.36 4.87 1.08
CA ALA A 86 -27.41 5.98 1.11
C ALA A 86 -27.79 7.12 0.15
N LYS A 87 -28.31 6.79 -1.04
CA LYS A 87 -28.84 7.80 -1.99
C LYS A 87 -30.06 8.51 -1.43
N ASP A 88 -31.00 7.77 -0.84
CA ASP A 88 -32.20 8.33 -0.24
C ASP A 88 -31.87 9.28 0.93
N ALA A 89 -30.89 8.91 1.76
CA ALA A 89 -30.37 9.79 2.81
C ALA A 89 -29.72 11.06 2.25
N HIS A 90 -28.99 10.97 1.13
CA HIS A 90 -28.38 12.13 0.46
C HIS A 90 -29.43 13.09 -0.11
N VAL A 91 -30.49 12.57 -0.73
CA VAL A 91 -31.60 13.38 -1.27
C VAL A 91 -32.37 14.10 -0.15
N MET A 92 -32.61 13.41 0.97
CA MET A 92 -33.23 14.04 2.15
C MET A 92 -32.34 15.14 2.74
N HIS A 93 -31.02 14.95 2.74
CA HIS A 93 -30.06 15.96 3.19
C HIS A 93 -30.08 17.21 2.28
N GLU A 94 -30.26 17.09 0.96
CA GLU A 94 -30.31 18.28 0.09
C GLU A 94 -31.58 19.12 0.19
N THR A 95 -32.63 18.57 0.79
CA THR A 95 -33.96 19.18 0.79
C THR A 95 -34.26 19.97 2.07
N TRP A 96 -33.58 19.72 3.20
CA TRP A 96 -33.89 20.36 4.49
C TRP A 96 -33.31 21.77 4.69
N TRP A 97 -32.36 22.21 3.85
CA TRP A 97 -31.77 23.56 3.93
C TRP A 97 -32.27 24.54 2.87
N LYS A 98 -33.29 24.16 2.09
CA LYS A 98 -34.02 25.08 1.19
C LYS A 98 -35.33 25.51 1.84
#